data_AF-A0A7G7W8J7-F1
#
_entry.id   AF-A0A7G7W8J7-F1
#
_cell.length_a   1.000
_cell.length_b   1.000
_cell.length_c   1.000
_cell.angle_alpha   90.00
_cell.angle_beta   90.00
_cell.angle_gamma   90.00
#
_symmetry.space_group_name_H-M   'P 1'
#
loop_
_entity.id
_entity.type
_entity.pdbx_description
1 polymer ?
#
loop_
_entity_poly.entity_id
_entity_poly.type
_entity_poly.pdbx_seq_one_letter_code
_entity_poly.pdbx_strand_id
1 'polypeptide(L)'
;MAVSSLLLRLHLVVVLAFLLFFALKAGLLLLSRQEALRSLRARTRIVDSVLGLLILVSGGALLAQYPGRVPAWLWTKLALVLLLLPVGIAAMRRQNKLGVVLTLLGFLYVYGLAETGSLALQRPAVPATAAVLPGLAETTATPDAAVPIEDTTARHASGLSTTDAATIAAATPPATDASATASSPEKPILAAGKALFQQNCEVCHGLDGKRGINGAHDLTKSNLNTAGRVYMVTQGLGKMPAFKGQLTEAQIQQVVAYSLTLK
;
A
#
# COMPACT_ATOMS: atom_id res chain seq x y z
N MET A 1 13.00 11.81 14.69
CA MET A 1 12.90 10.34 14.84
C MET A 1 11.75 9.87 13.96
N ALA A 2 11.91 8.76 13.23
CA ALA A 2 10.80 8.19 12.45
C ALA A 2 9.89 7.37 13.37
N VAL A 3 8.58 7.42 13.17
CA VAL A 3 7.65 6.51 13.84
C VAL A 3 7.97 5.09 13.40
N SER A 4 8.24 4.20 14.36
CA SER A 4 8.57 2.81 14.06
C SER A 4 7.44 2.13 13.29
N SER A 5 7.67 1.79 12.02
CA SER A 5 6.67 1.13 11.16
C SER A 5 6.20 -0.21 11.74
N LEU A 6 7.08 -0.90 12.47
CA LEU A 6 6.79 -2.06 13.30
C LEU A 6 5.75 -1.75 14.40
N LEU A 7 5.90 -0.64 15.12
CA LEU A 7 5.00 -0.22 16.20
C LEU A 7 3.60 0.14 15.65
N LEU A 8 3.54 0.82 14.50
CA LEU A 8 2.27 1.14 13.84
C LEU A 8 1.53 -0.13 13.39
N ARG A 9 2.24 -1.07 12.75
CA ARG A 9 1.68 -2.38 12.36
C ARG A 9 1.22 -3.20 13.57
N LEU A 10 2.02 -3.23 14.65
CA LEU A 10 1.67 -3.92 15.89
C LEU A 10 0.42 -3.31 16.54
N HIS A 11 0.34 -1.98 16.65
CA HIS A 11 -0.85 -1.30 17.19
C HIS A 11 -2.09 -1.61 16.35
N LEU A 12 -1.99 -1.55 15.02
CA LEU A 12 -3.09 -1.87 14.11
C LEU A 12 -3.57 -3.33 14.29
N VAL A 13 -2.65 -4.30 14.38
CA VAL A 13 -2.99 -5.72 14.64
C VAL A 13 -3.69 -5.91 16.00
N VAL A 14 -3.19 -5.26 17.06
CA VAL A 14 -3.81 -5.32 18.40
C VAL A 14 -5.21 -4.69 18.39
N VAL A 15 -5.39 -3.55 17.71
CA VAL A 15 -6.70 -2.90 17.53
C VAL A 15 -7.65 -3.82 16.75
N LEU A 16 -7.25 -4.38 15.60
CA LEU A 16 -8.07 -5.31 14.83
C LEU A 16 -8.46 -6.55 15.64
N ALA A 17 -7.54 -7.12 16.42
CA ALA A 17 -7.84 -8.23 17.32
C ALA A 17 -8.91 -7.84 18.37
N PHE A 18 -8.81 -6.65 18.96
CA PHE A 18 -9.80 -6.15 19.91
C PHE A 18 -11.17 -5.94 19.25
N LEU A 19 -11.21 -5.34 18.06
CA LEU A 19 -12.44 -5.19 17.29
C LEU A 19 -13.09 -6.54 16.96
N LEU A 20 -12.28 -7.54 16.57
CA LEU A 20 -12.76 -8.90 16.31
C LEU A 20 -13.32 -9.57 17.57
N PHE A 21 -12.61 -9.50 18.70
CA PHE A 21 -13.10 -10.03 19.99
C PHE A 21 -14.35 -9.31 20.50
N PHE A 22 -14.50 -8.00 20.24
CA PHE A 22 -15.70 -7.24 20.59
C PHE A 22 -16.87 -7.61 19.66
N ALA A 23 -16.64 -7.64 18.34
CA ALA A 23 -17.63 -8.00 17.33
C ALA A 23 -18.16 -9.44 17.51
N LEU A 24 -17.28 -10.40 17.83
CA LEU A 24 -17.68 -11.79 18.13
C LEU A 24 -18.68 -11.84 19.30
N LYS A 25 -18.37 -11.16 20.41
CA LYS A 25 -19.23 -11.13 21.60
C LYS A 25 -20.52 -10.33 21.37
N ALA A 26 -20.47 -9.27 20.56
CA ALA A 26 -21.65 -8.54 20.10
C ALA A 26 -22.55 -9.44 19.25
N GLY A 27 -21.99 -10.19 18.30
CA GLY A 27 -22.71 -11.18 17.49
C GLY A 27 -23.41 -12.23 18.35
N LEU A 28 -22.71 -12.83 19.33
CA LEU A 28 -23.32 -13.78 20.26
C LEU A 28 -24.46 -13.18 21.10
N LEU A 29 -24.37 -11.90 21.49
CA LEU A 29 -25.44 -11.19 22.19
C LEU A 29 -26.65 -10.91 21.27
N LEU A 30 -26.41 -10.57 20.01
CA LEU A 30 -27.46 -10.34 19.01
C LEU A 30 -28.21 -11.64 18.67
N LEU A 31 -27.46 -12.71 18.37
CA LEU A 31 -27.95 -14.09 18.21
C LEU A 31 -28.52 -14.69 19.51
N SER A 32 -28.47 -13.95 20.63
CA SER A 32 -29.05 -14.33 21.93
C SER A 32 -28.48 -15.65 22.51
N ARG A 33 -27.28 -16.06 22.09
CA ARG A 33 -26.58 -17.26 22.57
C ARG A 33 -25.89 -16.98 23.91
N GLN A 34 -26.71 -16.70 24.93
CA GLN A 34 -26.26 -16.17 26.23
C GLN A 34 -25.28 -17.09 26.98
N GLU A 35 -25.41 -18.40 26.87
CA GLU A 35 -24.53 -19.37 27.52
C GLU A 35 -23.11 -19.34 26.95
N ALA A 36 -23.00 -19.39 25.62
CA ALA A 36 -21.73 -19.22 24.90
C ALA A 36 -21.12 -17.83 25.17
N LEU A 37 -21.95 -16.79 25.31
CA LEU A 37 -21.47 -15.44 25.66
C LEU A 37 -20.91 -15.37 27.08
N ARG A 38 -21.51 -16.08 28.06
CA ARG A 38 -21.00 -16.17 29.43
C ARG A 38 -19.67 -16.93 29.48
N SER A 39 -19.59 -18.10 28.84
CA SER A 39 -18.39 -18.94 28.87
C SER A 39 -17.21 -18.31 28.12
N LEU A 40 -17.44 -17.67 26.97
CA LEU A 40 -16.42 -16.88 26.28
C LEU A 40 -15.97 -15.69 27.13
N ARG A 41 -16.89 -14.91 27.70
CA ARG A 41 -16.53 -13.74 28.53
C ARG A 41 -15.76 -14.12 29.81
N ALA A 42 -16.01 -15.30 30.37
CA ALA A 42 -15.21 -15.85 31.47
C ALA A 42 -13.77 -16.15 31.02
N ARG A 43 -13.61 -16.83 29.88
CA ARG A 43 -12.28 -17.18 29.32
C ARG A 43 -11.50 -15.96 28.80
N THR A 44 -12.15 -15.02 28.12
CA THR A 44 -11.46 -13.84 27.54
C THR A 44 -11.20 -12.73 28.53
N ARG A 45 -11.69 -12.78 29.79
CA ARG A 45 -11.58 -11.65 30.74
C ARG A 45 -10.15 -11.11 30.90
N ILE A 46 -9.16 -11.99 30.95
CA ILE A 46 -7.74 -11.60 31.05
C ILE A 46 -7.26 -11.02 29.71
N VAL A 47 -7.55 -11.71 28.60
CA VAL A 47 -7.22 -11.27 27.24
C VAL A 47 -7.76 -9.87 26.97
N ASP A 48 -9.02 -9.59 27.33
CA ASP A 48 -9.70 -8.32 27.10
C ASP A 48 -9.01 -7.16 27.83
N SER A 49 -8.60 -7.36 29.09
CA SER A 49 -7.83 -6.39 29.87
C SER A 49 -6.43 -6.17 29.30
N VAL A 50 -5.73 -7.25 28.91
CA VAL A 50 -4.39 -7.18 28.30
C VAL A 50 -4.43 -6.47 26.96
N LEU A 51 -5.42 -6.77 26.11
CA LEU A 51 -5.56 -6.19 24.78
C LEU A 51 -5.95 -4.70 24.87
N GLY A 52 -6.82 -4.33 25.81
CA GLY A 52 -7.10 -2.93 26.12
C GLY A 52 -5.87 -2.17 26.62
N LEU A 53 -5.08 -2.76 27.52
CA LEU A 53 -3.83 -2.17 28.00
C LEU A 53 -2.81 -2.03 26.86
N LEU A 54 -2.67 -3.03 25.99
CA LEU A 54 -1.78 -2.97 24.82
C LEU A 54 -2.18 -1.86 23.84
N ILE A 55 -3.47 -1.63 23.61
CA ILE A 55 -3.96 -0.50 22.79
C ILE A 55 -3.55 0.84 23.41
N LEU A 56 -3.74 1.01 24.73
CA LEU A 56 -3.36 2.24 25.43
C LEU A 56 -1.85 2.47 25.43
N VAL A 57 -1.04 1.44 25.71
CA VAL A 57 0.43 1.54 25.76
C VAL A 57 1.01 1.78 24.37
N SER A 58 0.61 1.00 23.36
CA SER A 58 1.12 1.18 21.99
C SER A 58 0.60 2.48 21.34
N GLY A 59 -0.64 2.88 21.63
CA GLY A 59 -1.20 4.18 21.20
C GLY A 59 -0.49 5.36 21.85
N GLY A 60 -0.17 5.27 23.15
CA GLY A 60 0.64 6.26 23.86
C GLY A 60 2.07 6.36 23.33
N ALA A 61 2.70 5.21 23.03
CA ALA A 61 4.02 5.18 22.40
C ALA A 61 4.03 5.79 20.99
N LEU A 62 2.98 5.54 20.18
CA LEU A 62 2.80 6.19 18.88
C LEU A 62 2.59 7.70 19.01
N LEU A 63 1.83 8.16 20.01
CA LEU A 63 1.61 9.58 20.29
C LEU A 63 2.90 10.29 20.73
N ALA A 64 3.71 9.64 21.57
CA ALA A 64 5.00 10.16 22.03
C ALA A 64 6.07 10.18 20.92
N GLN A 65 5.96 9.33 19.91
CA GLN A 65 6.84 9.30 18.73
C GLN A 65 6.34 10.19 17.58
N TYR A 66 5.21 10.90 17.75
CA TYR A 66 4.60 11.68 16.68
C TYR A 66 5.47 12.87 16.26
N PRO A 67 5.82 13.02 14.97
CA PRO A 67 6.69 14.10 14.52
C PRO A 67 5.95 15.45 14.48
N GLY A 68 6.33 16.36 15.38
CA GLY A 68 5.79 17.72 15.43
C GLY A 68 4.47 17.84 16.20
N ARG A 69 3.67 18.86 15.88
CA ARG A 69 2.43 19.14 16.63
C ARG A 69 1.35 18.11 16.29
N VAL A 70 0.99 17.30 17.28
CA VAL A 70 -0.12 16.33 17.21
C VAL A 70 -1.42 17.00 16.76
N PRO A 71 -2.07 16.54 15.68
CA PRO A 71 -3.22 17.21 15.07
C PRO A 71 -4.50 16.99 15.89
N ALA A 72 -5.44 17.93 15.80
CA ALA A 72 -6.66 17.93 16.61
C ALA A 72 -7.49 16.64 16.47
N TRP A 73 -7.58 16.07 15.26
CA TRP A 73 -8.31 14.83 15.02
C TRP A 73 -7.78 13.63 15.81
N LEU A 74 -6.46 13.61 16.10
CA LEU A 74 -5.83 12.53 16.85
C LEU A 74 -6.22 12.58 18.33
N TRP A 75 -6.37 13.79 18.89
CA TRP A 75 -6.93 14.02 20.23
C TRP A 75 -8.42 13.64 20.29
N THR A 76 -9.21 14.05 19.30
CA THR A 76 -10.63 13.65 19.20
C THR A 76 -10.77 12.12 19.13
N LYS A 77 -9.95 11.45 18.31
CA LYS A 77 -9.88 9.99 18.21
C LYS A 77 -9.53 9.34 19.55
N LEU A 78 -8.51 9.85 20.25
CA LEU A 78 -8.07 9.31 21.54
C LEU A 78 -9.17 9.46 22.62
N ALA A 79 -9.80 10.62 22.72
CA ALA A 79 -10.91 10.86 23.65
C ALA A 79 -12.12 9.96 23.33
N LEU A 80 -12.43 9.78 22.03
CA LEU A 80 -13.53 8.93 21.58
C LEU A 80 -13.28 7.44 21.88
N VAL A 81 -12.04 6.94 21.71
CA VAL A 81 -11.63 5.59 22.17
C VAL A 81 -11.81 5.44 23.68
N LEU A 82 -11.32 6.42 24.45
CA LEU A 82 -11.34 6.38 25.91
C LEU A 82 -12.76 6.41 26.49
N LEU A 83 -13.72 6.99 25.76
CA LEU A 83 -15.15 6.96 26.08
C LEU A 83 -15.85 5.68 25.57
N LEU A 84 -15.53 5.19 24.38
CA LEU A 84 -16.13 3.98 23.82
C LEU A 84 -15.78 2.70 24.60
N LEU A 85 -14.57 2.60 25.16
CA LEU A 85 -14.14 1.48 26.00
C LEU A 85 -15.07 1.21 27.21
N PRO A 86 -15.26 2.15 28.16
CA PRO A 86 -16.15 1.94 29.30
C PRO A 86 -17.62 1.82 28.88
N VAL A 87 -18.08 2.56 27.86
CA VAL A 87 -19.47 2.46 27.37
C VAL A 87 -19.75 1.10 26.73
N GLY A 88 -18.81 0.55 25.95
CA GLY A 88 -18.90 -0.79 25.38
C GLY A 88 -18.94 -1.88 26.45
N ILE A 89 -18.06 -1.79 27.46
CA ILE A 89 -18.08 -2.69 28.63
C ILE A 89 -19.43 -2.58 29.37
N ALA A 90 -19.94 -1.37 29.60
CA ALA A 90 -21.21 -1.14 30.28
C ALA A 90 -22.40 -1.70 29.48
N ALA A 91 -22.47 -1.46 28.16
CA ALA A 91 -23.51 -2.00 27.28
C ALA A 91 -23.50 -3.54 27.27
N MET A 92 -22.31 -4.14 27.17
CA MET A 92 -22.11 -5.59 27.23
C MET A 92 -22.47 -6.19 28.60
N ARG A 93 -22.29 -5.46 29.71
CA ARG A 93 -22.75 -5.88 31.05
C ARG A 93 -24.27 -5.73 31.22
N ARG A 94 -24.88 -4.67 30.68
CA ARG A 94 -26.34 -4.43 30.69
C ARG A 94 -27.12 -5.26 29.66
N GLN A 95 -26.45 -6.08 28.85
CA GLN A 95 -27.04 -6.87 27.75
C GLN A 95 -27.84 -6.03 26.72
N ASN A 96 -27.61 -4.72 26.67
CA ASN A 96 -28.36 -3.82 25.79
C ASN A 96 -27.88 -3.97 24.34
N LYS A 97 -28.62 -4.74 23.53
CA LYS A 97 -28.33 -4.99 22.10
C LYS A 97 -28.07 -3.69 21.32
N LEU A 98 -28.89 -2.65 21.52
CA LEU A 98 -28.74 -1.36 20.84
C LEU A 98 -27.45 -0.64 21.26
N GLY A 99 -27.17 -0.55 22.56
CA GLY A 99 -25.94 0.06 23.07
C GLY A 99 -24.66 -0.67 22.60
N VAL A 100 -24.73 -1.99 22.43
CA VAL A 100 -23.63 -2.81 21.91
C VAL A 100 -23.42 -2.58 20.41
N VAL A 101 -24.48 -2.49 19.61
CA VAL A 101 -24.38 -2.13 18.18
C VAL A 101 -23.83 -0.70 18.00
N LEU A 102 -24.32 0.27 18.78
CA LEU A 102 -23.83 1.65 18.73
C LEU A 102 -22.34 1.76 19.09
N THR A 103 -21.88 1.01 20.10
CA THR A 103 -20.45 1.00 20.47
C THR A 103 -19.59 0.26 19.44
N LEU A 104 -20.08 -0.82 18.83
CA LEU A 104 -19.40 -1.49 17.72
C LEU A 104 -19.24 -0.53 16.51
N LEU A 105 -20.31 0.15 16.12
CA LEU A 105 -20.27 1.15 15.04
C LEU A 105 -19.36 2.33 15.37
N GLY A 106 -19.37 2.81 16.61
CA GLY A 106 -18.44 3.86 17.09
C GLY A 106 -16.97 3.43 17.01
N PHE A 107 -16.66 2.19 17.37
CA PHE A 107 -15.30 1.64 17.23
C PHE A 107 -14.90 1.45 15.75
N LEU A 108 -15.80 1.00 14.88
CA LEU A 108 -15.55 0.91 13.43
C LEU A 108 -15.35 2.31 12.80
N TYR A 109 -16.10 3.32 13.25
CA TYR A 109 -15.91 4.71 12.85
C TYR A 109 -14.55 5.25 13.30
N VAL A 110 -14.13 4.97 14.54
CA VAL A 110 -12.78 5.31 15.05
C VAL A 110 -11.67 4.62 14.25
N TYR A 111 -11.90 3.40 13.76
CA TYR A 111 -10.98 2.70 12.86
C TYR A 111 -10.94 3.35 11.48
N GLY A 112 -12.09 3.65 10.87
CA GLY A 112 -12.16 4.39 9.61
C GLY A 112 -11.46 5.76 9.69
N LEU A 113 -11.65 6.49 10.79
CA LEU A 113 -10.96 7.74 11.12
C LEU A 113 -9.44 7.57 11.25
N ALA A 114 -8.96 6.38 11.66
CA ALA A 114 -7.52 6.08 11.68
C ALA A 114 -6.93 5.96 10.27
N GLU A 115 -7.69 5.36 9.34
CA GLU A 115 -7.27 5.09 7.98
C GLU A 115 -7.40 6.32 7.07
N THR A 116 -8.44 7.15 7.26
CA THR A 116 -8.66 8.36 6.45
C THR A 116 -7.91 9.60 6.96
N GLY A 117 -7.50 9.62 8.23
CA GLY A 117 -6.89 10.79 8.87
C GLY A 117 -7.80 12.03 8.96
N SER A 118 -9.11 11.89 8.71
CA SER A 118 -10.08 12.98 8.59
C SER A 118 -11.32 12.76 9.46
N LEU A 119 -11.65 13.74 10.31
CA LEU A 119 -12.85 13.73 11.16
C LEU A 119 -14.16 13.64 10.37
N ALA A 120 -14.15 14.10 9.12
CA ALA A 120 -15.28 13.97 8.23
C ALA A 120 -15.02 12.83 7.23
N LEU A 121 -15.98 11.89 7.16
CA LEU A 121 -16.08 10.91 6.09
C LEU A 121 -16.52 11.63 4.82
N GLN A 122 -15.58 12.30 4.15
CA GLN A 122 -15.77 12.85 2.82
C GLN A 122 -15.99 11.69 1.85
N ARG A 123 -17.27 11.29 1.72
CA ARG A 123 -17.76 10.59 0.54
C ARG A 123 -17.33 11.45 -0.66
N PRO A 124 -16.55 10.94 -1.62
CA PRO A 124 -16.19 11.73 -2.78
C PRO A 124 -17.49 12.18 -3.44
N ALA A 125 -17.65 13.50 -3.60
CA ALA A 125 -18.82 14.07 -4.24
C ALA A 125 -18.76 13.68 -5.71
N VAL A 126 -19.48 12.61 -6.07
CA VAL A 126 -19.74 12.25 -7.46
C VAL A 126 -20.55 13.40 -8.05
N PRO A 127 -20.02 14.17 -9.02
CA PRO A 127 -20.82 15.18 -9.70
C PRO A 127 -21.99 14.48 -10.39
N ALA A 128 -23.18 15.10 -10.36
CA ALA A 128 -24.43 14.47 -10.78
C ALA A 128 -24.59 14.41 -12.32
N THR A 129 -23.66 13.76 -13.00
CA THR A 129 -23.64 13.51 -14.45
C THR A 129 -23.74 12.01 -14.74
N ALA A 130 -24.67 11.33 -14.06
CA ALA A 130 -25.02 9.92 -14.28
C ALA A 130 -26.17 9.78 -15.30
N ALA A 131 -25.92 10.25 -16.52
CA ALA A 131 -26.59 9.85 -17.76
C ALA A 131 -25.48 9.88 -18.82
N VAL A 132 -25.14 8.79 -19.51
CA VAL A 132 -26.03 7.84 -20.21
C VAL A 132 -25.61 6.37 -19.98
N LEU A 133 -26.60 5.47 -19.92
CA LEU A 133 -26.49 4.00 -20.10
C LEU A 133 -26.93 3.64 -21.55
N PRO A 134 -26.57 2.48 -22.14
CA PRO A 134 -26.17 1.23 -21.48
C PRO A 134 -24.91 0.55 -22.06
N GLY A 135 -24.51 -0.58 -21.45
CA GLY A 135 -23.38 -1.41 -21.90
C GLY A 135 -23.24 -2.70 -21.09
N LEU A 136 -24.24 -3.58 -21.17
CA LEU A 136 -24.19 -4.90 -20.53
C LEU A 136 -23.30 -5.86 -21.35
N ALA A 137 -22.23 -6.37 -20.76
CA ALA A 137 -21.51 -7.56 -21.22
C ALA A 137 -20.81 -8.23 -20.03
N GLU A 138 -21.27 -9.44 -19.69
CA GLU A 138 -20.77 -10.24 -18.57
C GLU A 138 -19.94 -11.40 -19.13
N THR A 139 -18.68 -11.56 -18.67
CA THR A 139 -17.88 -12.76 -18.96
C THR A 139 -16.91 -13.11 -17.82
N THR A 140 -17.45 -13.90 -16.90
CA THR A 140 -16.86 -15.10 -16.29
C THR A 140 -15.39 -15.49 -16.56
N ALA A 141 -14.68 -15.73 -15.44
CA ALA A 141 -13.94 -16.96 -15.10
C ALA A 141 -12.73 -17.47 -15.93
N THR A 142 -11.60 -17.64 -15.23
CA THR A 142 -10.57 -18.69 -15.43
C THR A 142 -11.17 -20.12 -15.28
N PRO A 143 -10.58 -21.21 -15.83
CA PRO A 143 -9.19 -21.64 -15.53
C PRO A 143 -8.42 -22.42 -16.66
N ASP A 144 -7.22 -22.94 -16.31
CA ASP A 144 -6.47 -24.08 -16.91
C ASP A 144 -5.92 -23.98 -18.36
N ALA A 145 -4.93 -24.76 -18.84
CA ALA A 145 -3.73 -25.41 -18.25
C ALA A 145 -2.74 -25.89 -19.38
N ALA A 146 -1.49 -26.29 -19.02
CA ALA A 146 -0.45 -27.11 -19.74
C ALA A 146 -0.44 -27.21 -21.30
N VAL A 147 0.61 -26.82 -22.08
CA VAL A 147 1.98 -27.43 -22.25
C VAL A 147 1.97 -28.95 -22.61
N PRO A 148 2.76 -29.52 -23.56
CA PRO A 148 3.54 -29.00 -24.73
C PRO A 148 3.32 -29.79 -26.07
N ILE A 149 4.01 -29.44 -27.18
CA ILE A 149 4.66 -30.40 -28.12
C ILE A 149 5.90 -29.75 -28.81
N GLU A 150 6.90 -30.55 -29.18
CA GLU A 150 8.05 -30.26 -30.08
C GLU A 150 7.62 -30.42 -31.57
N ASP A 151 8.40 -30.29 -32.65
CA ASP A 151 9.84 -30.03 -32.96
C ASP A 151 9.87 -29.18 -34.29
N THR A 152 10.84 -29.02 -35.22
CA THR A 152 12.24 -29.42 -35.53
C THR A 152 12.86 -28.21 -36.31
N THR A 153 14.14 -28.01 -36.63
CA THR A 153 15.35 -28.86 -36.80
C THR A 153 16.61 -28.13 -36.27
N ALA A 154 17.79 -28.77 -36.32
CA ALA A 154 19.09 -28.13 -36.05
C ALA A 154 20.18 -28.48 -37.08
N ARG A 155 21.22 -27.63 -37.18
CA ARG A 155 22.60 -27.92 -37.64
C ARG A 155 23.52 -26.83 -37.04
N HIS A 156 24.40 -27.20 -36.10
CA HIS A 156 25.83 -27.47 -36.30
C HIS A 156 26.67 -26.21 -36.65
N ALA A 157 27.86 -25.97 -36.08
CA ALA A 157 28.77 -26.89 -35.38
C ALA A 157 29.46 -26.26 -34.13
N SER A 158 30.25 -27.09 -33.42
CA SER A 158 30.92 -26.79 -32.14
C SER A 158 32.42 -26.43 -32.28
N GLY A 159 33.00 -25.83 -31.23
CA GLY A 159 34.45 -25.57 -31.05
C GLY A 159 34.66 -24.36 -30.13
N LEU A 160 34.84 -24.49 -28.81
CA LEU A 160 35.89 -25.14 -28.00
C LEU A 160 37.10 -24.21 -27.70
N SER A 161 37.53 -24.23 -26.44
CA SER A 161 38.64 -23.46 -25.81
C SER A 161 40.04 -23.85 -26.38
N THR A 162 41.19 -23.21 -26.08
CA THR A 162 41.71 -22.63 -24.82
C THR A 162 42.85 -21.58 -25.01
N THR A 163 43.12 -20.80 -23.95
CA THR A 163 44.44 -20.28 -23.45
C THR A 163 45.49 -19.65 -24.40
N ASP A 164 45.93 -18.42 -24.06
CA ASP A 164 47.33 -17.90 -23.93
C ASP A 164 47.36 -16.35 -24.11
N ALA A 165 48.34 -15.55 -23.66
CA ALA A 165 49.27 -15.62 -22.53
C ALA A 165 49.75 -14.18 -22.15
N ALA A 166 50.50 -14.03 -21.04
CA ALA A 166 50.73 -12.80 -20.27
C ALA A 166 51.51 -11.60 -20.90
N THR A 167 51.11 -10.38 -20.49
CA THR A 167 51.93 -9.21 -20.05
C THR A 167 52.97 -8.52 -20.96
N ILE A 168 52.76 -7.21 -21.23
CA ILE A 168 53.72 -6.07 -21.07
C ILE A 168 52.91 -4.82 -20.62
N ALA A 169 53.54 -3.79 -20.03
CA ALA A 169 52.86 -2.66 -19.36
C ALA A 169 53.24 -1.23 -19.86
N ALA A 170 52.34 -0.27 -19.57
CA ALA A 170 52.52 1.18 -19.37
C ALA A 170 52.98 2.12 -20.51
N ALA A 171 52.03 2.90 -21.05
CA ALA A 171 52.17 4.33 -21.42
C ALA A 171 50.79 5.00 -21.59
N THR A 172 50.71 6.34 -21.58
CA THR A 172 49.47 7.16 -21.62
C THR A 172 49.07 7.62 -23.06
N PRO A 173 47.95 8.34 -23.31
CA PRO A 173 47.13 8.15 -24.51
C PRO A 173 47.44 9.12 -25.68
N PRO A 174 46.74 8.95 -26.82
CA PRO A 174 45.66 9.90 -27.12
C PRO A 174 44.32 9.23 -27.53
N ALA A 175 43.33 10.03 -27.94
CA ALA A 175 41.94 9.61 -28.17
C ALA A 175 41.61 9.30 -29.64
N THR A 176 40.40 8.74 -29.85
CA THR A 176 39.73 8.43 -31.15
C THR A 176 40.43 7.37 -32.02
N ASP A 177 39.73 6.51 -32.76
CA ASP A 177 38.32 6.54 -33.19
C ASP A 177 37.48 5.32 -32.78
N ALA A 178 36.15 5.42 -32.95
CA ALA A 178 35.18 4.40 -32.58
C ALA A 178 34.66 3.60 -33.79
N SER A 179 34.53 2.27 -33.64
CA SER A 179 33.50 1.46 -34.31
C SER A 179 33.34 0.08 -33.67
N ALA A 180 32.38 -0.03 -32.75
CA ALA A 180 31.78 -1.30 -32.33
C ALA A 180 30.26 -1.10 -32.23
N THR A 181 29.47 -2.05 -32.76
CA THR A 181 28.07 -1.81 -33.12
C THR A 181 27.17 -1.47 -31.93
N ALA A 182 26.42 -0.37 -32.05
CA ALA A 182 25.58 0.16 -30.98
C ALA A 182 24.34 -0.71 -30.70
N SER A 183 24.29 -1.30 -29.51
CA SER A 183 23.04 -1.64 -28.81
C SER A 183 22.90 -0.70 -27.61
N SER A 184 22.15 0.40 -27.77
CA SER A 184 22.08 1.47 -26.77
C SER A 184 21.58 0.94 -25.41
N PRO A 185 22.28 1.22 -24.28
CA PRO A 185 21.88 0.75 -22.94
C PRO A 185 20.53 1.35 -22.48
N GLU A 186 20.10 2.42 -23.13
CA GLU A 186 18.77 3.05 -22.98
C GLU A 186 17.62 2.07 -23.26
N LYS A 187 17.71 1.18 -24.27
CA LYS A 187 16.59 0.31 -24.65
C LYS A 187 16.27 -0.76 -23.57
N PRO A 188 17.25 -1.45 -22.96
CA PRO A 188 17.03 -2.26 -21.76
C PRO A 188 16.50 -1.45 -20.55
N ILE A 189 17.04 -0.25 -20.31
CA ILE A 189 16.62 0.62 -19.20
C ILE A 189 15.15 1.03 -19.33
N LEU A 190 14.71 1.42 -20.53
CA LEU A 190 13.31 1.77 -20.81
C LEU A 190 12.38 0.55 -20.73
N ALA A 191 12.84 -0.65 -21.08
CA ALA A 191 12.05 -1.87 -20.92
C ALA A 191 11.81 -2.21 -19.43
N ALA A 192 12.85 -2.13 -18.59
CA ALA A 192 12.73 -2.29 -17.14
C ALA A 192 11.85 -1.18 -16.53
N GLY A 193 12.08 0.07 -16.92
CA GLY A 193 11.29 1.23 -16.50
C GLY A 193 9.81 1.10 -16.84
N LYS A 194 9.47 0.57 -18.03
CA LYS A 194 8.10 0.27 -18.43
C LYS A 194 7.46 -0.77 -17.52
N ALA A 195 8.12 -1.90 -17.26
CA ALA A 195 7.58 -2.95 -16.39
C ALA A 195 7.28 -2.42 -14.97
N LEU A 196 8.19 -1.62 -14.40
CA LEU A 196 8.00 -0.94 -13.12
C LEU A 196 6.83 0.06 -13.16
N PHE A 197 6.68 0.80 -14.25
CA PHE A 197 5.59 1.76 -14.44
C PHE A 197 4.22 1.07 -14.51
N GLN A 198 4.12 -0.06 -15.23
CA GLN A 198 2.89 -0.85 -15.32
C GLN A 198 2.47 -1.40 -13.95
N GLN A 199 3.43 -1.90 -13.17
CA GLN A 199 3.17 -2.45 -11.82
C GLN A 199 2.78 -1.37 -10.79
N ASN A 200 3.34 -0.15 -10.86
CA ASN A 200 3.27 0.82 -9.76
C ASN A 200 2.58 2.15 -10.10
N CYS A 201 2.51 2.53 -11.37
CA CYS A 201 2.11 3.88 -11.80
C CYS A 201 0.86 3.89 -12.71
N GLU A 202 0.69 2.86 -13.54
CA GLU A 202 -0.41 2.74 -14.53
C GLU A 202 -1.80 2.81 -13.90
N VAL A 203 -1.98 2.31 -12.68
CA VAL A 203 -3.26 2.37 -11.94
C VAL A 203 -3.74 3.83 -11.81
N CYS A 204 -2.82 4.76 -11.57
CA CYS A 204 -3.15 6.17 -11.37
C CYS A 204 -2.99 7.02 -12.64
N HIS A 205 -1.89 6.82 -13.38
CA HIS A 205 -1.53 7.65 -14.54
C HIS A 205 -1.88 7.01 -15.90
N GLY A 206 -2.10 5.70 -15.99
CA GLY A 206 -2.32 4.99 -17.26
C GLY A 206 -1.05 4.83 -18.09
N LEU A 207 -1.06 3.88 -19.03
CA LEU A 207 0.07 3.56 -19.93
C LEU A 207 0.56 4.76 -20.77
N ASP A 208 -0.34 5.72 -21.02
CA ASP A 208 -0.11 6.95 -21.78
C ASP A 208 0.23 8.16 -20.89
N GLY A 209 0.14 8.01 -19.56
CA GLY A 209 0.36 9.07 -18.57
C GLY A 209 -0.82 10.00 -18.31
N LYS A 210 -2.01 9.76 -18.90
CA LYS A 210 -3.13 10.74 -18.95
C LYS A 210 -4.38 10.37 -18.12
N ARG A 211 -4.39 9.21 -17.45
CA ARG A 211 -5.58 8.60 -16.82
C ARG A 211 -6.22 9.39 -15.66
N GLY A 212 -5.44 10.22 -14.95
CA GLY A 212 -5.95 11.20 -13.99
C GLY A 212 -6.60 10.69 -12.68
N ILE A 213 -6.54 9.39 -12.38
CA ILE A 213 -7.25 8.80 -11.22
C ILE A 213 -6.81 9.46 -9.91
N ASN A 214 -7.76 9.72 -9.01
CA ASN A 214 -7.59 10.42 -7.73
C ASN A 214 -7.09 11.89 -7.82
N GLY A 215 -6.88 12.44 -9.02
CA GLY A 215 -6.20 13.72 -9.25
C GLY A 215 -4.70 13.55 -9.60
N ALA A 216 -4.30 12.36 -10.05
CA ALA A 216 -3.00 12.14 -10.68
C ALA A 216 -2.79 13.13 -11.83
N HIS A 217 -1.61 13.74 -11.91
CA HIS A 217 -1.31 14.71 -12.96
C HIS A 217 -0.98 14.00 -14.28
N ASP A 218 -1.34 14.65 -15.38
CA ASP A 218 -0.95 14.26 -16.73
C ASP A 218 0.59 14.34 -16.86
N LEU A 219 1.22 13.17 -17.07
CA LEU A 219 2.68 13.06 -17.10
C LEU A 219 3.30 13.65 -18.37
N THR A 220 2.52 13.84 -19.43
CA THR A 220 2.99 14.35 -20.72
C THR A 220 2.93 15.88 -20.79
N LYS A 221 2.13 16.49 -19.91
CA LYS A 221 2.12 17.93 -19.61
C LYS A 221 3.04 18.33 -18.42
N SER A 222 3.80 17.39 -17.86
CA SER A 222 4.59 17.62 -16.65
C SER A 222 5.99 18.20 -16.95
N ASN A 223 6.15 19.49 -16.64
CA ASN A 223 7.40 20.26 -16.75
C ASN A 223 8.53 19.83 -15.78
N LEU A 224 8.36 18.73 -15.04
CA LEU A 224 9.40 18.21 -14.13
C LEU A 224 10.52 17.53 -14.92
N ASN A 225 11.76 17.98 -14.72
CA ASN A 225 12.97 17.31 -15.19
C ASN A 225 13.24 16.00 -14.42
N THR A 226 14.26 15.24 -14.83
CA THR A 226 14.63 13.94 -14.23
C THR A 226 14.77 14.00 -12.71
N ALA A 227 15.48 15.00 -12.17
CA ALA A 227 15.67 15.14 -10.72
C ALA A 227 14.37 15.46 -9.98
N GLY A 228 13.52 16.33 -10.55
CA GLY A 228 12.19 16.61 -10.01
C GLY A 228 11.27 15.38 -10.04
N ARG A 229 11.30 14.58 -11.11
CA ARG A 229 10.52 13.34 -11.22
C ARG A 229 11.03 12.26 -10.25
N VAL A 230 12.36 12.10 -10.09
CA VAL A 230 12.95 11.24 -9.05
C VAL A 230 12.47 11.68 -7.66
N TYR A 231 12.52 12.98 -7.34
CA TYR A 231 12.03 13.48 -6.06
C TYR A 231 10.55 13.13 -5.81
N MET A 232 9.67 13.34 -6.81
CA MET A 232 8.25 13.02 -6.69
C MET A 232 7.97 11.52 -6.54
N VAL A 233 8.71 10.64 -7.24
CA VAL A 233 8.58 9.19 -7.07
C VAL A 233 9.12 8.74 -5.70
N THR A 234 10.25 9.28 -5.27
CA THR A 234 10.87 8.90 -3.98
C THR A 234 10.04 9.38 -2.78
N GLN A 235 9.59 10.64 -2.76
CA GLN A 235 8.92 11.25 -1.59
C GLN A 235 7.38 11.27 -1.67
N GLY A 236 6.80 11.07 -2.86
CA GLY A 236 5.37 11.29 -3.10
C GLY A 236 4.97 12.78 -3.09
N LEU A 237 3.70 13.05 -3.42
CA LEU A 237 3.12 14.39 -3.32
C LEU A 237 1.59 14.31 -3.14
N GLY A 238 1.10 14.78 -1.99
CA GLY A 238 -0.34 14.84 -1.69
C GLY A 238 -1.00 13.45 -1.66
N LYS A 239 -1.58 13.04 -2.79
CA LYS A 239 -2.19 11.71 -2.99
C LYS A 239 -1.30 10.72 -3.74
N MET A 240 -0.19 11.17 -4.35
CA MET A 240 0.80 10.29 -4.95
C MET A 240 1.65 9.67 -3.83
N PRO A 241 1.72 8.32 -3.71
CA PRO A 241 2.47 7.66 -2.64
C PRO A 241 3.99 7.79 -2.83
N ALA A 242 4.72 7.65 -1.73
CA ALA A 242 6.18 7.61 -1.72
C ALA A 242 6.69 6.18 -2.00
N PHE A 243 7.54 6.02 -3.02
CA PHE A 243 8.12 4.72 -3.37
C PHE A 243 9.48 4.44 -2.71
N LYS A 244 10.01 5.36 -1.90
CA LYS A 244 11.23 5.15 -1.11
C LYS A 244 11.12 3.90 -0.22
N GLY A 245 11.97 2.91 -0.48
CA GLY A 245 11.97 1.63 0.25
C GLY A 245 10.95 0.61 -0.26
N GLN A 246 10.20 0.93 -1.32
CA GLN A 246 9.46 -0.03 -2.15
C GLN A 246 10.22 -0.31 -3.45
N LEU A 247 10.78 0.76 -4.05
CA LEU A 247 11.72 0.71 -5.16
C LEU A 247 13.13 1.08 -4.69
N THR A 248 14.15 0.47 -5.30
CA THR A 248 15.54 0.89 -5.18
C THR A 248 15.81 2.14 -6.02
N GLU A 249 16.88 2.88 -5.70
CA GLU A 249 17.25 4.10 -6.44
C GLU A 249 17.41 3.86 -7.96
N ALA A 250 18.01 2.73 -8.35
CA ALA A 250 18.13 2.35 -9.77
C ALA A 250 16.76 2.10 -10.44
N GLN A 251 15.82 1.47 -9.74
CA GLN A 251 14.44 1.26 -10.22
C GLN A 251 13.66 2.58 -10.32
N ILE A 252 13.88 3.51 -9.37
CA ILE A 252 13.30 4.86 -9.42
C ILE A 252 13.82 5.62 -10.65
N GLN A 253 15.12 5.54 -10.94
CA GLN A 253 15.69 6.15 -12.14
C GLN A 253 15.18 5.48 -13.44
N GLN A 254 15.01 4.15 -13.47
CA GLN A 254 14.41 3.42 -14.60
C GLN A 254 12.96 3.85 -14.87
N VAL A 255 12.10 3.89 -13.84
CA VAL A 255 10.67 4.28 -14.02
C VAL A 255 10.54 5.77 -14.38
N VAL A 256 11.42 6.64 -13.86
CA VAL A 256 11.48 8.05 -14.26
C VAL A 256 11.94 8.20 -15.72
N ALA A 257 12.98 7.48 -16.15
CA ALA A 257 13.43 7.48 -17.54
C ALA A 257 12.29 7.06 -18.49
N TYR A 258 11.55 6.01 -18.16
CA TYR A 258 10.35 5.64 -18.93
C TYR A 258 9.28 6.75 -18.92
N SER A 259 8.99 7.36 -17.76
CA SER A 259 7.98 8.43 -17.66
C SER A 259 8.26 9.66 -18.53
N LEU A 260 9.54 9.91 -18.86
CA LEU A 260 9.98 11.01 -19.73
C LEU A 260 9.73 10.72 -21.22
N THR A 261 9.40 9.48 -21.61
CA THR A 261 9.09 9.12 -22.99
C THR A 261 7.61 9.30 -23.37
N LEU A 262 6.74 9.56 -22.39
CA LEU A 262 5.29 9.69 -22.57
C LEU A 262 4.91 11.03 -23.21
N LYS A 263 3.95 11.02 -24.13
CA LYS A 263 3.50 12.16 -24.98
C LYS A 263 1.99 12.18 -25.12
#